data_AF-A0AAE0RLJ0-F1
#
_entry.id   AF-A0AAE0RLJ0-F1
#
_cell.length_a   1.000
_cell.length_b   1.000
_cell.length_c   1.000
_cell.angle_alpha   90.00
_cell.angle_beta   90.00
_cell.angle_gamma   90.00
#
_symmetry.space_group_name_H-M   'P 1'
#
loop_
_entity.id
_entity.type
_entity.pdbx_description
1 polymer ?
#
loop_
_entity_poly.entity_id
_entity_poly.type
_entity_poly.pdbx_seq_one_letter_code
_entity_poly.pdbx_strand_id
1 'polypeptide(L)'
;MIIKIKNIRTRTFIGVFEWEKNILQDIIINVLIEFDGTKAAQSDALEDTVDYKKIKMDIMNLTEQKSFGLIEKMASEIVKLIMTNDKVLRTEVEIDKPGALRPLSMFDKIKDFEIRISPFTAKIQKAKEEAAKRIVGQEDMIHALLTGMLTGGHILLEGLPGLAKTLAVKTLADITSLSFKRIQFTPDMLPADILGTQVYRPQDGTFFTKKGPLFAIWY
;
A
#
# COMPACT_ATOMS: atom_id res chain seq x y z
N MET A 1 -44.44 -13.88 8.62
CA MET A 1 -44.69 -12.45 8.33
C MET A 1 -43.38 -11.82 7.85
N ILE A 2 -43.43 -10.79 7.01
CA ILE A 2 -42.22 -10.13 6.47
C ILE A 2 -42.19 -8.66 6.90
N ILE A 3 -41.05 -8.22 7.44
CA ILE A 3 -40.71 -6.81 7.68
C ILE A 3 -39.65 -6.38 6.68
N LYS A 4 -39.82 -5.22 6.05
CA LYS A 4 -38.83 -4.62 5.14
C LYS A 4 -38.36 -3.29 5.72
N ILE A 5 -37.08 -3.17 6.02
CA ILE A 5 -36.43 -1.92 6.41
C ILE A 5 -35.71 -1.40 5.16
N LYS A 6 -36.20 -0.31 4.58
CA LYS A 6 -35.67 0.25 3.33
C LYS A 6 -34.85 1.51 3.57
N ASN A 7 -33.88 1.75 2.70
CA ASN A 7 -33.09 2.97 2.62
C ASN A 7 -32.41 3.35 3.93
N ILE A 8 -31.82 2.39 4.65
CA ILE A 8 -30.93 2.71 5.76
C ILE A 8 -29.68 3.35 5.16
N ARG A 9 -29.50 4.64 5.37
CA ARG A 9 -28.34 5.39 4.88
C ARG A 9 -27.29 5.47 5.97
N THR A 10 -26.07 5.09 5.64
CA THR A 10 -24.91 5.19 6.53
C THR A 10 -23.69 5.68 5.76
N ARG A 11 -22.71 6.20 6.48
CA ARG A 11 -21.42 6.60 5.94
C ARG A 11 -20.32 5.80 6.61
N THR A 12 -19.52 5.12 5.80
CA THR A 12 -18.45 4.26 6.32
C THR A 12 -17.27 4.19 5.34
N PHE A 13 -16.13 3.75 5.83
CA PHE A 13 -14.95 3.47 5.01
C PHE A 13 -15.13 2.10 4.35
N ILE A 14 -15.33 2.10 3.04
CA ILE A 14 -15.59 0.86 2.29
C ILE A 14 -14.90 0.83 0.93
N GLY A 15 -13.97 -0.10 0.77
CA GLY A 15 -13.34 -0.35 -0.52
C GLY A 15 -11.96 -0.98 -0.45
N VAL A 16 -11.47 -1.35 -1.63
CA VAL A 16 -10.20 -2.07 -1.80
C VAL A 16 -9.03 -1.11 -2.02
N PHE A 17 -9.28 0.06 -2.59
CA PHE A 17 -8.25 1.04 -2.85
C PHE A 17 -7.87 1.81 -1.58
N GLU A 18 -6.61 2.25 -1.49
CA GLU A 18 -6.13 2.96 -0.30
C GLU A 18 -6.88 4.27 -0.05
N TRP A 19 -7.28 4.98 -1.10
CA TRP A 19 -8.09 6.19 -0.94
C TRP A 19 -9.49 5.89 -0.39
N GLU A 20 -10.09 4.73 -0.71
CA GLU A 20 -11.42 4.33 -0.21
C GLU A 20 -11.40 4.04 1.30
N LYS A 21 -10.25 3.62 1.82
CA LYS A 21 -10.03 3.39 3.26
C LYS A 21 -9.95 4.69 4.06
N ASN A 22 -9.73 5.82 3.39
CA ASN A 22 -9.52 7.13 4.03
C ASN A 22 -10.65 8.12 3.75
N ILE A 23 -11.67 7.74 2.98
CA ILE A 23 -12.81 8.60 2.64
C ILE A 23 -14.11 7.88 3.00
N LEU A 24 -14.96 8.55 3.77
CA LEU A 24 -16.31 8.07 4.07
C LEU A 24 -17.16 8.05 2.80
N GLN A 25 -17.84 6.93 2.57
CA GLN A 25 -18.71 6.74 1.43
C GLN A 25 -20.14 6.46 1.87
N ASP A 26 -21.09 7.03 1.13
CA ASP A 26 -22.51 6.78 1.33
C ASP A 26 -22.85 5.35 0.91
N ILE A 27 -23.49 4.62 1.82
CA ILE A 27 -23.99 3.27 1.62
C ILE A 27 -25.47 3.24 1.95
N ILE A 28 -26.23 2.56 1.10
CA ILE A 28 -27.67 2.35 1.29
C ILE A 28 -27.88 0.86 1.53
N ILE A 29 -28.57 0.54 2.63
CA ILE A 29 -28.83 -0.83 3.04
C ILE A 29 -30.33 -1.05 3.06
N ASN A 30 -30.76 -2.13 2.42
CA ASN A 30 -32.13 -2.63 2.47
C ASN A 30 -32.12 -4.00 3.13
N VAL A 31 -33.05 -4.22 4.05
CA VAL A 31 -33.13 -5.45 4.83
C VAL A 31 -34.55 -6.01 4.73
N LEU A 32 -34.64 -7.29 4.41
CA LEU A 32 -35.85 -8.11 4.53
C LEU A 32 -35.67 -9.05 5.72
N ILE A 33 -36.67 -9.12 6.57
CA ILE A 33 -36.69 -9.99 7.74
C ILE A 33 -37.97 -10.82 7.70
N GLU A 34 -37.81 -12.13 7.75
CA GLU A 34 -38.90 -13.09 7.89
C GLU A 34 -38.92 -13.62 9.33
N PHE A 35 -40.10 -13.59 9.95
CA PHE A 35 -40.31 -14.04 11.33
C PHE A 35 -41.72 -14.60 11.51
N ASP A 36 -41.94 -15.37 12.58
CA ASP A 36 -43.28 -15.78 13.00
C ASP A 36 -43.95 -14.64 13.78
N GLY A 37 -44.91 -13.97 13.14
CA GLY A 37 -45.65 -12.85 13.71
C GLY A 37 -47.01 -13.24 14.30
N THR A 38 -47.35 -14.53 14.38
CA THR A 38 -48.68 -14.96 14.86
C THR A 38 -48.98 -14.51 16.28
N LYS A 39 -48.01 -14.61 17.19
CA LYS A 39 -48.14 -14.13 18.58
C LYS A 39 -48.29 -12.62 18.65
N ALA A 40 -47.39 -11.88 17.99
CA ALA A 40 -47.44 -10.42 17.94
C ALA A 40 -48.76 -9.89 17.36
N ALA A 41 -49.32 -10.55 16.35
CA ALA A 41 -50.59 -10.16 15.75
C ALA A 41 -51.79 -10.32 16.70
N GLN A 42 -51.68 -11.20 17.71
CA GLN A 42 -52.72 -11.42 18.72
C GLN A 42 -52.51 -10.55 19.96
N SER A 43 -51.27 -10.37 20.40
CA SER A 43 -50.94 -9.66 21.63
C SER A 43 -50.77 -8.15 21.46
N ASP A 44 -50.45 -7.69 20.25
CA ASP A 44 -50.02 -6.31 19.96
C ASP A 44 -48.83 -5.84 20.81
N ALA A 45 -48.04 -6.79 21.35
CA ALA A 45 -46.90 -6.52 22.20
C ALA A 45 -45.59 -6.46 21.38
N LEU A 46 -44.78 -5.43 21.62
CA LEU A 46 -43.45 -5.30 21.00
C LEU A 46 -42.53 -6.50 21.36
N GLU A 47 -42.75 -7.07 22.54
CA GLU A 47 -42.03 -8.23 23.09
C GLU A 47 -42.21 -9.50 22.26
N ASP A 48 -43.29 -9.59 21.47
CA ASP A 48 -43.62 -10.76 20.67
C ASP A 48 -43.21 -10.61 19.21
N THR A 49 -42.76 -9.42 18.80
CA THR A 49 -42.32 -9.12 17.44
C THR A 49 -40.81 -8.94 17.35
N VAL A 50 -40.34 -8.71 16.12
CA VAL A 50 -38.97 -8.27 15.84
C VAL A 50 -38.91 -6.75 15.95
N ASP A 51 -38.07 -6.24 16.86
CA ASP A 51 -37.82 -4.80 17.00
C ASP A 51 -36.94 -4.28 15.84
N TYR A 52 -37.62 -3.85 14.77
CA TYR A 52 -36.96 -3.29 13.58
C TYR A 52 -36.23 -1.96 13.87
N LYS A 53 -36.60 -1.23 14.93
CA LYS A 53 -35.91 0.02 15.33
C LYS A 53 -34.56 -0.32 15.95
N LYS A 54 -34.52 -1.30 16.85
CA LYS A 54 -33.27 -1.80 17.44
C LYS A 54 -32.34 -2.36 16.35
N ILE A 55 -32.85 -3.21 15.46
CA ILE A 55 -32.05 -3.75 14.33
C ILE A 55 -31.46 -2.63 13.48
N LYS A 56 -32.26 -1.60 13.13
CA LYS A 56 -31.75 -0.46 12.37
C LYS A 56 -30.59 0.24 13.10
N MET A 57 -30.73 0.50 14.40
CA MET A 57 -29.68 1.14 15.20
C MET A 57 -28.42 0.28 15.27
N ASP A 58 -28.56 -1.02 15.47
CA ASP A 58 -27.43 -1.95 15.55
C ASP A 58 -26.67 -2.05 14.21
N ILE A 59 -27.38 -2.05 13.08
CA ILE A 59 -26.78 -1.97 11.74
C ILE A 59 -26.00 -0.67 11.56
N MET A 60 -26.60 0.47 11.91
CA MET A 60 -25.92 1.78 11.82
C MET A 60 -24.63 1.77 12.64
N ASN A 61 -24.70 1.36 13.91
CA ASN A 61 -23.54 1.27 14.81
C ASN A 61 -22.43 0.37 14.24
N LEU A 62 -22.79 -0.82 13.74
CA LEU A 62 -21.84 -1.75 13.13
C LEU A 62 -21.12 -1.11 11.94
N THR A 63 -21.86 -0.42 11.08
CA THR A 63 -21.31 0.20 9.87
C THR A 63 -20.47 1.43 10.16
N GLU A 64 -20.80 2.21 11.18
CA GLU A 64 -20.06 3.43 11.55
C GLU A 64 -18.75 3.11 12.31
N GLN A 65 -18.72 2.03 13.09
CA GLN A 65 -17.56 1.66 13.91
C GLN A 65 -16.51 0.81 13.18
N LYS A 66 -16.89 0.14 12.10
CA LYS A 66 -15.99 -0.75 11.34
C LYS A 66 -15.72 -0.19 9.95
N SER A 67 -14.51 -0.42 9.46
CA SER A 67 -14.17 -0.29 8.05
C SER A 67 -14.29 -1.64 7.34
N PHE A 68 -14.64 -1.61 6.06
CA PHE A 68 -14.85 -2.81 5.26
C PHE A 68 -14.03 -2.76 3.97
N GLY A 69 -13.36 -3.85 3.60
CA GLY A 69 -12.72 -3.93 2.28
C GLY A 69 -13.73 -4.16 1.16
N LEU A 70 -14.77 -4.96 1.44
CA LEU A 70 -15.70 -5.52 0.47
C LEU A 70 -17.16 -5.37 0.96
N ILE A 71 -18.08 -5.15 0.03
CA ILE A 71 -19.54 -5.09 0.33
C ILE A 71 -20.06 -6.43 0.82
N GLU A 72 -19.48 -7.54 0.36
CA GLU A 72 -19.81 -8.91 0.74
C GLU A 72 -19.51 -9.16 2.22
N LYS A 73 -18.38 -8.63 2.70
CA LYS A 73 -18.03 -8.73 4.12
C LYS A 73 -19.00 -7.92 4.97
N MET A 74 -19.37 -6.72 4.53
CA MET A 74 -20.38 -5.90 5.22
C MET A 74 -21.73 -6.61 5.27
N ALA A 75 -22.22 -7.13 4.14
CA ALA A 75 -23.47 -7.87 4.07
C ALA A 75 -23.47 -9.08 5.01
N SER A 76 -22.39 -9.86 5.01
CA SER A 76 -22.25 -11.02 5.89
C SER A 76 -22.30 -10.65 7.37
N GLU A 77 -21.64 -9.56 7.79
CA GLU A 77 -21.67 -9.10 9.18
C GLU A 77 -23.05 -8.59 9.60
N ILE A 78 -23.75 -7.88 8.70
CA ILE A 78 -25.13 -7.42 8.94
C ILE A 78 -26.09 -8.61 9.07
N VAL A 79 -25.99 -9.60 8.17
CA VAL A 79 -26.80 -10.83 8.25
C VAL A 79 -26.56 -11.53 9.58
N LYS A 80 -25.29 -11.70 9.99
CA LYS A 80 -24.95 -12.32 11.28
C LYS A 80 -25.55 -11.56 12.46
N LEU A 81 -25.48 -10.23 12.43
CA LEU A 81 -26.06 -9.36 13.45
C LEU A 81 -27.57 -9.56 13.57
N ILE A 82 -28.30 -9.57 12.45
CA ILE A 82 -29.77 -9.75 12.44
C ILE A 82 -30.15 -11.15 12.94
N MET A 83 -29.42 -12.17 12.50
CA MET A 83 -29.66 -13.57 12.88
C MET A 83 -29.32 -13.88 14.35
N THR A 84 -28.73 -12.93 15.11
CA THR A 84 -28.60 -13.10 16.57
C THR A 84 -29.94 -13.04 17.30
N ASN A 85 -30.97 -12.47 16.65
CA ASN A 85 -32.34 -12.47 17.17
C ASN A 85 -33.01 -13.81 16.85
N ASP A 86 -33.38 -14.54 17.89
CA ASP A 86 -33.96 -15.89 17.84
C ASP A 86 -35.31 -15.97 17.13
N LYS A 87 -36.04 -14.85 17.01
CA LYS A 87 -37.31 -14.78 16.28
C LYS A 87 -37.14 -14.69 14.77
N VAL A 88 -35.94 -14.38 14.28
CA VAL A 88 -35.69 -14.22 12.84
C VAL A 88 -35.48 -15.59 12.21
N LEU A 89 -36.34 -15.94 11.25
CA LEU A 89 -36.27 -17.19 10.50
C LEU A 89 -35.34 -17.08 9.29
N ARG A 90 -35.39 -15.94 8.60
CA ARG A 90 -34.61 -15.67 7.40
C ARG A 90 -34.40 -14.16 7.25
N THR A 91 -33.27 -13.77 6.68
CA THR A 91 -33.02 -12.38 6.31
C THR A 91 -32.32 -12.28 4.96
N GLU A 92 -32.63 -11.22 4.22
CA GLU A 92 -31.91 -10.81 3.01
C GLU A 92 -31.40 -9.40 3.22
N VAL A 93 -30.16 -9.15 2.80
CA VAL A 93 -29.50 -7.85 2.91
C VAL A 93 -29.03 -7.45 1.52
N GLU A 94 -29.49 -6.29 1.08
CA GLU A 94 -29.10 -5.64 -0.16
C GLU A 94 -28.32 -4.37 0.20
N ILE A 95 -27.15 -4.20 -0.43
CA ILE A 95 -26.24 -3.09 -0.17
C ILE A 95 -25.95 -2.39 -1.48
N ASP A 96 -26.38 -1.14 -1.58
CA ASP A 96 -26.03 -0.27 -2.69
C ASP A 96 -24.86 0.62 -2.29
N LYS A 97 -23.81 0.57 -3.11
CA LYS A 97 -22.71 1.53 -3.10
C LYS A 97 -22.84 2.43 -4.33
N PRO A 98 -23.67 3.48 -4.28
CA PRO A 98 -24.02 4.30 -5.45
C PRO A 98 -22.80 4.95 -6.13
N GLY A 99 -21.68 5.09 -5.42
CA GLY A 99 -20.43 5.61 -5.96
C GLY A 99 -19.49 4.59 -6.60
N ALA A 100 -19.76 3.28 -6.53
CA ALA A 100 -18.79 2.22 -6.86
C ALA A 100 -18.37 2.18 -8.33
N LEU A 101 -19.29 2.46 -9.25
CA LEU A 101 -19.08 2.35 -10.70
C LEU A 101 -18.86 3.70 -11.38
N ARG A 102 -18.73 4.79 -10.61
CA ARG A 102 -18.36 6.07 -11.21
C ARG A 102 -16.96 5.93 -11.81
N PRO A 103 -16.74 6.36 -13.06
CA PRO A 103 -15.40 6.38 -13.63
C PRO A 103 -14.50 7.13 -12.66
N LEU A 104 -13.37 6.52 -12.27
CA LEU A 104 -12.39 7.19 -11.43
C LEU A 104 -12.08 8.54 -12.08
N SER A 105 -12.45 9.62 -11.40
CA SER A 105 -12.14 10.95 -11.89
C SER A 105 -10.62 11.10 -11.90
N MET A 106 -10.12 12.05 -12.70
CA MET A 106 -8.70 12.36 -12.67
C MET A 106 -8.23 12.71 -11.24
N PHE A 107 -9.09 13.35 -10.45
CA PHE A 107 -8.84 13.62 -9.03
C PHE A 107 -8.68 12.34 -8.19
N ASP A 108 -9.53 11.32 -8.40
CA ASP A 108 -9.44 10.06 -7.66
C ASP A 108 -8.15 9.30 -8.01
N LYS A 109 -7.76 9.31 -9.29
CA LYS A 109 -6.50 8.71 -9.75
C LYS A 109 -5.29 9.42 -9.17
N ILE A 110 -5.31 10.76 -9.12
CA ILE A 110 -4.21 11.55 -8.54
C ILE A 110 -4.07 11.25 -7.04
N LYS A 111 -5.18 11.18 -6.29
CA LYS A 111 -5.15 10.85 -4.86
C LYS A 111 -4.63 9.43 -4.60
N ASP A 112 -5.09 8.44 -5.37
CA ASP A 112 -4.57 7.08 -5.26
C ASP A 112 -3.06 7.04 -5.51
N PHE A 113 -2.61 7.74 -6.56
CA PHE A 113 -1.20 7.84 -6.90
C PHE A 113 -0.40 8.54 -5.80
N GLU A 114 -0.87 9.67 -5.27
CA GLU A 114 -0.23 10.42 -4.19
C GLU A 114 -0.07 9.57 -2.92
N ILE A 115 -1.11 8.83 -2.53
CA ILE A 115 -1.06 7.91 -1.39
C ILE A 115 -0.04 6.79 -1.64
N ARG A 116 0.03 6.25 -2.86
CA ARG A 116 1.01 5.21 -3.23
C ARG A 116 2.45 5.71 -3.22
N ILE A 117 2.70 6.98 -3.57
CA ILE A 117 4.04 7.56 -3.60
C ILE A 117 4.48 8.11 -2.24
N SER A 118 3.55 8.55 -1.39
CA SER A 118 3.84 9.16 -0.08
C SER A 118 4.90 8.40 0.74
N PRO A 119 4.85 7.05 0.87
CA PRO A 119 5.90 6.29 1.56
C PRO A 119 7.29 6.41 0.91
N PHE A 120 7.37 6.55 -0.41
CA PHE A 120 8.61 6.72 -1.15
C PHE A 120 9.16 8.14 -1.00
N THR A 121 8.30 9.16 -1.02
CA THR A 121 8.70 10.57 -0.80
C THR A 121 9.42 10.72 0.53
N ALA A 122 8.88 10.14 1.61
CA ALA A 122 9.50 10.19 2.93
C ALA A 122 10.89 9.50 2.95
N LYS A 123 11.04 8.36 2.26
CA LYS A 123 12.32 7.64 2.16
C LYS A 123 13.35 8.43 1.36
N ILE A 124 12.95 9.04 0.25
CA ILE A 124 13.83 9.87 -0.59
C ILE A 124 14.30 11.09 0.19
N GLN A 125 13.40 11.74 0.93
CA GLN A 125 13.75 12.88 1.77
C GLN A 125 14.78 12.50 2.84
N LYS A 126 14.55 11.39 3.54
CA LYS A 126 15.51 10.85 4.51
C LYS A 126 16.87 10.53 3.86
N ALA A 127 16.90 9.96 2.66
CA ALA A 127 18.14 9.69 1.94
C ALA A 127 18.92 10.97 1.60
N LYS A 128 18.22 12.05 1.19
CA LYS A 128 18.83 13.36 0.96
C LYS A 128 19.44 13.95 2.23
N GLU A 129 18.73 13.86 3.35
CA GLU A 129 19.21 14.33 4.66
C GLU A 129 20.46 13.58 5.12
N GLU A 130 20.50 12.26 4.97
CA GLU A 130 21.70 11.47 5.27
C GLU A 130 22.88 11.81 4.35
N ALA A 131 22.62 12.08 3.06
CA ALA A 131 23.67 12.48 2.12
C ALA A 131 24.25 13.86 2.47
N ALA A 132 23.41 14.80 2.89
CA ALA A 132 23.80 16.15 3.28
C ALA A 132 24.78 16.18 4.47
N LYS A 133 24.78 15.15 5.32
CA LYS A 133 25.75 15.01 6.43
C LYS A 133 27.19 14.82 5.97
N ARG A 134 27.40 14.28 4.77
CA ARG A 134 28.74 13.99 4.20
C ARG A 134 29.11 14.92 3.04
N ILE A 135 28.12 15.55 2.41
CA ILE A 135 28.30 16.32 1.18
C ILE A 135 27.57 17.64 1.33
N VAL A 136 28.34 18.72 1.43
CA VAL A 136 27.83 20.06 1.64
C VAL A 136 27.69 20.80 0.31
N GLY A 137 26.54 21.42 0.07
CA GLY A 137 26.32 22.34 -1.07
C GLY A 137 26.21 21.67 -2.44
N GLN A 138 25.91 20.36 -2.52
CA GLN A 138 25.75 19.61 -3.77
C GLN A 138 24.38 18.92 -3.86
N GLU A 139 23.31 19.63 -3.49
CA GLU A 139 21.95 19.09 -3.46
C GLU A 139 21.47 18.61 -4.83
N ASP A 140 21.73 19.40 -5.89
CA ASP A 140 21.35 19.07 -7.25
C ASP A 140 22.03 17.80 -7.76
N MET A 141 23.32 17.61 -7.44
CA MET A 141 24.05 16.38 -7.79
C MET A 141 23.42 15.17 -7.10
N ILE A 142 23.12 15.26 -5.80
CA ILE A 142 22.46 14.18 -5.07
C ILE A 142 21.07 13.90 -5.63
N HIS A 143 20.32 14.94 -5.99
CA HIS A 143 19.00 14.79 -6.59
C HIS A 143 19.05 14.08 -7.94
N ALA A 144 19.97 14.48 -8.82
CA ALA A 144 20.17 13.84 -10.12
C ALA A 144 20.62 12.38 -9.97
N LEU A 145 21.53 12.10 -9.03
CA LEU A 145 21.99 10.74 -8.73
C LEU A 145 20.86 9.83 -8.25
N LEU A 146 20.04 10.30 -7.30
CA LEU A 146 18.86 9.57 -6.83
C LEU A 146 17.85 9.35 -7.96
N THR A 147 17.65 10.36 -8.82
CA THR A 147 16.73 10.26 -9.96
C THR A 147 17.17 9.17 -10.92
N GLY A 148 18.42 9.19 -11.39
CA GLY A 148 18.91 8.18 -12.33
C GLY A 148 18.94 6.77 -11.71
N MET A 149 19.23 6.64 -10.41
CA MET A 149 19.14 5.37 -9.71
C MET A 149 17.71 4.82 -9.69
N LEU A 150 16.71 5.66 -9.38
CA LEU A 150 15.30 5.25 -9.29
C LEU A 150 14.68 4.95 -10.65
N THR A 151 15.16 5.60 -11.71
CA THR A 151 14.70 5.35 -13.09
C THR A 151 15.47 4.22 -13.79
N GLY A 152 16.51 3.67 -13.15
CA GLY A 152 17.38 2.65 -13.74
C GLY A 152 18.26 3.16 -14.88
N GLY A 153 18.51 4.47 -14.94
CA GLY A 153 19.35 5.11 -15.95
C GLY A 153 20.84 5.08 -15.63
N HIS A 154 21.66 5.44 -16.62
CA HIS A 154 23.09 5.67 -16.44
C HIS A 154 23.37 7.16 -16.25
N ILE A 155 24.34 7.50 -15.40
CA ILE A 155 24.67 8.88 -15.06
C ILE A 155 26.13 9.16 -15.39
N LEU A 156 26.34 10.22 -16.19
CA LEU A 156 27.64 10.79 -16.44
C LEU A 156 27.85 12.00 -15.51
N LEU A 157 28.83 11.92 -14.60
CA LEU A 157 29.12 13.00 -13.64
C LEU A 157 30.32 13.84 -14.06
N GLU A 158 30.03 14.95 -14.76
CA GLU A 158 31.02 15.93 -15.19
C GLU A 158 31.12 17.13 -14.23
N GLY A 159 32.17 17.95 -14.39
CA GLY A 159 32.47 19.07 -13.49
C GLY A 159 33.92 19.10 -13.02
N LEU A 160 34.28 20.17 -12.30
CA LEU A 160 35.64 20.44 -11.86
C LEU A 160 36.17 19.37 -10.86
N PRO A 161 37.49 19.16 -10.80
CA PRO A 161 38.09 18.30 -9.77
C PRO A 161 37.80 18.85 -8.37
N GLY A 162 37.64 17.95 -7.40
CA GLY A 162 37.40 18.32 -5.99
C GLY A 162 35.93 18.46 -5.58
N LEU A 163 34.97 18.37 -6.50
CA LEU A 163 33.52 18.47 -6.20
C LEU A 163 32.89 17.19 -5.62
N ALA A 164 33.67 16.41 -4.87
CA ALA A 164 33.19 15.23 -4.14
C ALA A 164 32.43 14.18 -4.99
N LYS A 165 32.57 14.15 -6.32
CA LYS A 165 31.81 13.24 -7.21
C LYS A 165 31.88 11.76 -6.79
N THR A 166 33.09 11.26 -6.54
CA THR A 166 33.28 9.88 -6.07
C THR A 166 32.70 9.67 -4.67
N LEU A 167 32.81 10.67 -3.79
CA LEU A 167 32.21 10.63 -2.47
C LEU A 167 30.68 10.62 -2.54
N ALA A 168 30.07 11.32 -3.50
CA ALA A 168 28.64 11.34 -3.76
C ALA A 168 28.09 9.97 -4.14
N VAL A 169 28.71 9.32 -5.13
CA VAL A 169 28.31 7.97 -5.54
C VAL A 169 28.50 6.97 -4.39
N LYS A 170 29.63 7.06 -3.66
CA LYS A 170 29.88 6.19 -2.51
C LYS A 170 28.89 6.41 -1.37
N THR A 171 28.56 7.66 -1.06
CA THR A 171 27.60 8.01 0.00
C THR A 171 26.21 7.48 -0.31
N LEU A 172 25.77 7.59 -1.57
CA LEU A 172 24.50 7.01 -1.98
C LEU A 172 24.49 5.49 -1.91
N ALA A 173 25.58 4.84 -2.33
CA ALA A 173 25.72 3.39 -2.17
C ALA A 173 25.60 2.97 -0.70
N ASP A 174 26.27 3.68 0.21
CA ASP A 174 26.21 3.42 1.65
C ASP A 174 24.77 3.61 2.21
N ILE A 175 24.08 4.70 1.84
CA ILE A 175 22.70 5.01 2.30
C ILE A 175 21.70 3.95 1.81
N THR A 176 21.90 3.45 0.60
CA THR A 176 21.00 2.49 -0.06
C THR A 176 21.40 1.03 0.14
N SER A 177 22.47 0.78 0.92
CA SER A 177 23.06 -0.55 1.11
C SER A 177 23.48 -1.23 -0.21
N LEU A 178 23.84 -0.44 -1.22
CA LEU A 178 24.38 -0.92 -2.49
C LEU A 178 25.91 -1.07 -2.40
N SER A 179 26.46 -1.95 -3.23
CA SER A 179 27.91 -2.10 -3.36
C SER A 179 28.49 -1.08 -4.35
N PHE A 180 29.60 -0.45 -3.96
CA PHE A 180 30.34 0.48 -4.81
C PHE A 180 31.62 -0.17 -5.35
N LYS A 181 31.78 -0.20 -6.68
CA LYS A 181 33.00 -0.61 -7.36
C LYS A 181 33.38 0.43 -8.41
N ARG A 182 34.64 0.86 -8.40
CA ARG A 182 35.19 1.82 -9.37
C ARG A 182 35.98 1.05 -10.43
N ILE A 183 35.66 1.31 -11.70
CA ILE A 183 36.47 0.91 -12.85
C ILE A 183 37.27 2.15 -13.27
N GLN A 184 38.58 1.99 -13.45
CA GLN A 184 39.45 3.05 -13.97
C GLN A 184 39.82 2.68 -15.39
N PHE A 185 39.37 3.46 -16.36
CA PHE A 185 39.74 3.27 -17.76
C PHE A 185 41.15 3.80 -17.97
N THR A 186 42.13 2.92 -17.86
CA THR A 186 43.49 3.14 -18.40
C THR A 186 43.55 2.56 -19.81
N PRO A 187 44.35 3.14 -20.72
CA PRO A 187 44.49 2.62 -22.09
C PRO A 187 44.97 1.16 -22.13
N ASP A 188 45.68 0.72 -21.08
CA ASP A 188 46.23 -0.65 -20.97
C ASP A 188 45.30 -1.64 -20.23
N MET A 189 44.06 -1.26 -19.93
CA MET A 189 43.15 -2.10 -19.13
C MET A 189 42.82 -3.42 -19.88
N LEU A 190 43.07 -4.56 -19.22
CA LEU A 190 42.76 -5.88 -19.77
C LEU A 190 41.33 -6.30 -19.41
N PRO A 191 40.68 -7.17 -20.21
CA PRO A 191 39.37 -7.74 -19.86
C PRO A 191 39.34 -8.41 -18.47
N ALA A 192 40.47 -8.99 -18.07
CA ALA A 192 40.66 -9.60 -16.75
C ALA A 192 40.58 -8.57 -15.60
N ASP A 193 40.83 -7.28 -15.84
CA ASP A 193 40.70 -6.22 -14.83
C ASP A 193 39.24 -5.84 -14.56
N ILE A 194 38.32 -6.21 -15.47
CA ILE A 194 36.87 -6.02 -15.32
C ILE A 194 36.19 -7.30 -14.81
N LEU A 195 36.51 -8.44 -15.42
CA LEU A 195 35.89 -9.74 -15.12
C LEU A 195 36.55 -10.42 -13.91
N GLY A 196 37.86 -10.26 -13.73
CA GLY A 196 38.65 -11.00 -12.75
C GLY A 196 39.58 -12.03 -13.39
N THR A 197 40.39 -12.67 -12.55
CA THR A 197 41.41 -13.64 -12.97
C THR A 197 41.45 -14.86 -12.03
N GLN A 198 41.93 -15.99 -12.54
CA GLN A 198 42.23 -17.15 -11.70
C GLN A 198 43.61 -16.98 -11.06
N VAL A 199 43.64 -17.08 -9.74
CA VAL A 199 44.85 -16.95 -8.93
C VAL A 199 45.19 -18.33 -8.38
N TYR A 200 46.41 -18.79 -8.65
CA TYR A 200 46.95 -20.00 -8.06
C TYR A 200 47.36 -19.75 -6.61
N ARG A 201 46.99 -20.64 -5.70
CA ARG A 201 47.36 -20.62 -4.29
C ARG A 201 48.40 -21.72 -4.03
N PRO A 202 49.69 -21.36 -3.89
CA PRO A 202 50.76 -22.35 -3.73
C PRO A 202 50.66 -23.18 -2.44
N GLN A 203 49.99 -22.66 -1.40
CA GLN A 203 49.89 -23.30 -0.10
C GLN A 203 49.09 -24.62 -0.14
N ASP A 204 48.09 -24.73 -1.01
CA ASP A 204 47.20 -25.89 -1.11
C ASP A 204 47.10 -26.44 -2.55
N GLY A 205 47.83 -25.87 -3.50
CA GLY A 205 47.85 -26.31 -4.90
C GLY A 205 46.56 -26.01 -5.66
N THR A 206 45.71 -25.13 -5.15
CA THR A 206 44.38 -24.85 -5.73
C THR A 206 44.37 -23.55 -6.55
N PHE A 207 43.39 -23.44 -7.46
CA PHE A 207 43.08 -22.18 -8.14
C PHE A 207 41.80 -21.58 -7.53
N PHE A 208 41.81 -20.27 -7.29
CA PHE A 208 40.60 -19.53 -6.91
C PHE A 208 40.36 -18.34 -7.85
N THR A 209 39.09 -18.03 -8.10
CA THR A 209 38.74 -16.89 -8.96
C THR A 209 38.68 -15.60 -8.14
N LYS A 210 39.56 -14.66 -8.45
CA LYS A 210 39.48 -13.29 -7.95
C LYS A 210 38.55 -12.49 -8.87
N LYS A 211 37.30 -12.29 -8.44
CA LYS A 211 36.29 -11.55 -9.23
C LYS A 211 36.67 -10.08 -9.40
N GLY A 212 36.48 -9.56 -10.61
CA GLY A 212 36.69 -8.15 -10.96
C GLY A 212 35.53 -7.23 -10.52
N PRO A 213 35.65 -5.92 -10.75
CA PRO A 213 34.69 -4.90 -10.34
C PRO A 213 33.29 -5.05 -10.99
N LEU A 214 33.18 -5.79 -12.10
CA LEU A 214 31.87 -6.09 -12.71
C LEU A 214 30.96 -6.88 -11.77
N PHE A 215 31.55 -7.71 -10.91
CA PHE A 215 30.81 -8.56 -9.97
C PHE A 215 30.55 -7.85 -8.64
N ALA A 216 30.18 -6.56 -8.68
CA ALA A 216 29.65 -5.88 -7.51
C ALA A 216 28.46 -6.69 -6.96
N ILE A 217 28.65 -7.30 -5.78
CA ILE A 217 27.71 -8.29 -5.22
C ILE A 217 26.55 -7.54 -4.55
N TRP A 218 25.33 -8.05 -4.75
CA TRP A 218 24.14 -7.72 -3.97
C TRP A 218 24.16 -8.60 -2.71
N TYR A 219 24.16 -8.00 -1.51
CA TYR A 219 23.93 -8.71 -0.25
C TYR A 219 22.52 -8.42 0.25
#